data_AF-A0A522ZUX8-F1
#
_entry.id   AF-A0A522ZUX8-F1
#
_cell.length_a   1.000
_cell.length_b   1.000
_cell.length_c   1.000
_cell.angle_alpha   90.00
_cell.angle_beta   90.00
_cell.angle_gamma   90.00
#
_symmetry.space_group_name_H-M   'P 1'
#
loop_
_entity.id
_entity.type
_entity.pdbx_description
1 polymer ?
#
loop_
_entity_poly.entity_id
_entity_poly.type
_entity_poly.pdbx_seq_one_letter_code
_entity_poly.pdbx_strand_id
1 'polypeptide(L)'
;MSELAPPARPQRPEFRNINAFKDLTTYRMPLAALVSILHRISGAIMFLLLPFIIWMFDTSVSSEISFDRFKSVFNEGAGGVPGWLIKLVALLLLWAFLHHFIAGLRHLWADVHHGALSKQFGRQSAATTLVLSLALLLILGAKLFGLY
;
A
#
# COMPACT_ATOMS: atom_id res chain seq x y z
N MET A 1 37.37 49.04 -18.80
CA MET A 1 36.43 47.99 -19.24
C MET A 1 36.62 46.81 -18.29
N SER A 2 35.66 46.54 -17.41
CA SER A 2 35.75 45.43 -16.45
C SER A 2 35.29 44.16 -17.16
N GLU A 3 36.21 43.27 -17.52
CA GLU A 3 35.83 41.93 -17.98
C GLU A 3 35.10 41.20 -16.85
N LEU A 4 33.84 40.84 -17.10
CA LEU A 4 33.08 39.98 -16.20
C LEU A 4 33.60 38.55 -16.38
N ALA A 5 34.06 37.94 -15.29
CA ALA A 5 34.50 36.55 -15.30
C ALA A 5 33.38 35.63 -15.84
N PRO A 6 33.72 34.66 -16.71
CA PRO A 6 32.72 33.78 -17.28
C PRO A 6 32.02 32.94 -16.19
N PRO A 7 30.72 32.63 -16.36
CA PRO A 7 29.97 31.88 -15.35
C PRO A 7 30.60 30.51 -15.11
N ALA A 8 30.65 30.11 -13.83
CA ALA A 8 31.21 28.83 -13.43
C ALA A 8 30.48 27.68 -14.13
N ARG A 9 31.25 26.73 -14.68
CA ARG A 9 30.68 25.55 -15.34
C ARG A 9 29.90 24.70 -14.32
N PRO A 10 28.74 24.15 -14.70
CA PRO A 10 28.01 23.23 -13.83
C PRO A 10 28.90 22.03 -13.49
N GLN A 11 28.87 21.61 -12.22
CA GLN A 11 29.61 20.43 -11.77
C GLN A 11 29.12 19.20 -12.56
N ARG A 12 30.07 18.37 -13.00
CA ARG A 12 29.75 17.12 -13.70
C ARG A 12 29.05 16.16 -12.74
N PRO A 13 28.06 15.38 -13.21
CA PRO A 13 27.48 14.30 -12.41
C PRO A 13 28.57 13.28 -12.04
N GLU A 14 28.75 13.05 -10.74
CA GLU A 14 29.66 12.02 -10.22
C GLU A 14 28.87 10.79 -9.78
N PHE A 15 29.39 9.59 -10.08
CA PHE A 15 28.80 8.35 -9.58
C PHE A 15 29.17 8.19 -8.11
N ARG A 16 28.19 8.38 -7.22
CA ARG A 16 28.34 8.22 -5.77
C ARG A 16 27.24 7.35 -5.19
N ASN A 17 27.47 6.80 -4.00
CA ASN A 17 26.43 6.10 -3.25
C ASN A 17 25.28 7.06 -2.92
N ILE A 18 24.06 6.59 -3.14
CA ILE A 18 22.84 7.36 -2.89
C ILE A 18 22.62 7.44 -1.38
N ASN A 19 22.48 8.64 -0.83
CA ASN A 19 22.12 8.84 0.56
C ASN A 19 20.59 8.86 0.71
N ALA A 20 20.06 8.00 1.57
CA ALA A 20 18.61 7.84 1.73
C ALA A 20 17.88 9.14 2.14
N PHE A 21 18.49 9.97 2.98
CA PHE A 21 17.85 11.16 3.53
C PHE A 21 18.02 12.38 2.62
N LYS A 22 19.17 12.52 1.95
CA LYS A 22 19.45 13.65 1.04
C LYS A 22 18.95 13.44 -0.38
N ASP A 23 19.15 12.26 -0.95
CA ASP A 23 18.93 12.04 -2.37
C ASP A 23 17.51 11.48 -2.66
N LEU A 24 16.97 10.55 -1.84
CA LEU A 24 15.65 9.96 -2.11
C LEU A 24 14.49 10.95 -1.93
N THR A 25 14.62 11.89 -1.00
CA THR A 25 13.60 12.91 -0.71
C THR A 25 13.41 13.88 -1.87
N THR A 26 14.42 14.04 -2.74
CA THR A 26 14.35 14.89 -3.93
C THR A 26 13.96 14.13 -5.21
N TYR A 27 13.89 12.81 -5.16
CA TYR A 27 13.68 11.97 -6.34
C TYR A 27 12.22 12.00 -6.81
N ARG A 28 11.99 12.32 -8.09
CA ARG A 28 10.66 12.26 -8.71
C ARG A 28 10.30 10.83 -9.04
N MET A 29 9.58 10.16 -8.14
CA MET A 29 9.16 8.78 -8.35
C MET A 29 8.04 8.69 -9.41
N PRO A 30 8.22 7.87 -10.46
CA PRO A 30 7.13 7.57 -11.37
C PRO A 30 6.05 6.73 -10.66
N LEU A 31 4.82 6.80 -11.15
CA LEU A 31 3.68 6.10 -10.55
C LEU A 31 3.92 4.59 -10.38
N ALA A 32 4.60 3.96 -11.36
CA ALA A 32 4.97 2.56 -11.30
C ALA A 32 5.91 2.23 -10.13
N ALA A 33 6.80 3.14 -9.75
CA ALA A 33 7.70 2.96 -8.61
C ALA A 33 6.94 3.06 -7.28
N LEU A 34 6.01 4.02 -7.18
CA LEU A 34 5.14 4.14 -6.00
C LEU A 34 4.32 2.86 -5.78
N VAL A 35 3.66 2.34 -6.82
CA VAL A 35 2.89 1.09 -6.71
C VAL A 35 3.78 -0.09 -6.30
N SER A 36 5.02 -0.15 -6.78
CA SER A 36 5.97 -1.20 -6.39
C SER A 36 6.36 -1.12 -4.91
N ILE A 37 6.65 0.08 -4.39
CA ILE A 37 6.95 0.27 -2.97
C ILE A 37 5.73 -0.08 -2.12
N LEU A 38 4.55 0.39 -2.50
CA LEU A 38 3.30 0.09 -1.81
C LEU A 38 3.00 -1.42 -1.82
N HIS A 39 3.32 -2.15 -2.90
CA HIS A 39 3.16 -3.61 -2.94
C HIS A 39 4.06 -4.33 -1.92
N ARG A 40 5.29 -3.85 -1.70
CA ARG A 40 6.19 -4.38 -0.66
C ARG A 40 5.69 -4.06 0.74
N ILE A 41 5.30 -2.80 0.96
CA ILE A 41 4.77 -2.35 2.26
C ILE A 41 3.50 -3.12 2.60
N SER A 42 2.59 -3.31 1.65
CA SER A 42 1.35 -4.06 1.89
C SER A 42 1.62 -5.52 2.21
N GLY A 43 2.60 -6.16 1.57
CA GLY A 43 3.05 -7.51 1.93
C GLY A 43 3.58 -7.59 3.36
N ALA A 44 4.41 -6.62 3.77
CA ALA A 44 4.92 -6.53 5.14
C ALA A 44 3.80 -6.31 6.18
N ILE A 45 2.83 -5.44 5.88
CA ILE A 45 1.67 -5.20 6.75
C ILE A 45 0.87 -6.49 6.95
N MET A 46 0.56 -7.22 5.88
CA MET A 46 -0.17 -8.49 6.00
C MET A 46 0.60 -9.51 6.84
N PHE A 47 1.91 -9.62 6.63
CA PHE A 47 2.76 -10.52 7.42
C PHE A 47 2.75 -10.16 8.91
N LEU A 48 2.96 -8.88 9.24
CA LEU A 48 2.95 -8.40 10.63
C LEU A 48 1.59 -8.58 11.30
N LEU A 49 0.49 -8.49 10.54
CA LEU A 49 -0.87 -8.67 11.03
C LEU A 49 -1.38 -10.12 10.92
N LEU A 50 -0.56 -11.09 10.52
CA LEU A 50 -0.96 -12.51 10.50
C LEU A 50 -1.53 -13.00 11.85
N PRO A 51 -0.95 -12.67 13.03
CA PRO A 51 -1.54 -13.06 14.31
C PRO A 51 -2.96 -12.51 14.49
N PHE A 52 -3.20 -11.27 14.05
CA PHE A 52 -4.53 -10.66 14.10
C PHE A 52 -5.51 -11.36 13.15
N ILE A 53 -5.06 -11.74 11.94
CA ILE A 53 -5.87 -12.51 10.98
C ILE A 53 -6.27 -13.87 11.56
N ILE A 54 -5.31 -14.60 12.13
CA ILE A 54 -5.53 -15.91 12.73
C ILE A 54 -6.51 -15.80 13.90
N TRP A 55 -6.33 -14.81 14.77
CA TRP A 55 -7.26 -14.56 15.88
C TRP A 55 -8.68 -14.23 15.39
N MET A 56 -8.82 -13.35 14.39
CA MET A 56 -10.13 -13.02 13.81
C MET A 56 -10.81 -14.26 13.24
N PHE A 57 -10.08 -15.07 12.46
CA PHE A 57 -10.60 -16.28 11.86
C PHE A 57 -11.05 -17.28 12.92
N ASP A 58 -10.17 -17.65 13.84
CA ASP A 58 -10.48 -18.60 14.92
C ASP A 58 -11.71 -18.15 15.71
N THR A 59 -11.67 -16.93 16.26
CA THR A 59 -12.77 -16.39 17.09
C THR A 59 -14.10 -16.32 16.32
N SER A 60 -14.07 -16.05 15.01
CA SER A 60 -15.27 -15.96 14.18
C SER A 60 -15.95 -17.30 13.88
N VAL A 61 -15.25 -18.43 14.00
CA VAL A 61 -15.77 -19.74 13.58
C VAL A 61 -15.86 -20.78 14.71
N SER A 62 -15.27 -20.55 15.88
CA SER A 62 -15.24 -21.58 16.93
C SER A 62 -16.62 -21.92 17.52
N SER A 63 -17.48 -20.93 17.78
CA SER A 63 -18.79 -21.10 18.40
C SER A 63 -19.66 -19.83 18.29
N GLU A 64 -20.93 -19.91 18.66
CA GLU A 64 -21.81 -18.75 18.75
C GLU A 64 -21.30 -17.72 19.78
N ILE A 65 -20.88 -18.17 20.97
CA ILE A 65 -20.32 -17.30 22.01
C ILE A 65 -19.04 -16.60 21.53
N SER A 66 -18.17 -17.30 20.81
CA SER A 66 -16.95 -16.69 20.26
C SER A 66 -17.28 -15.70 19.14
N PHE A 67 -18.27 -15.99 18.30
CA PHE A 67 -18.72 -15.06 17.27
C PHE A 67 -19.34 -13.78 17.85
N ASP A 68 -20.10 -13.88 18.94
CA ASP A 68 -20.61 -12.72 19.67
C ASP A 68 -19.49 -11.88 20.26
N ARG A 69 -18.46 -12.51 20.83
CA ARG A 69 -17.23 -11.82 21.26
C ARG A 69 -16.50 -11.15 20.09
N PHE A 70 -16.41 -11.82 18.95
CA PHE A 70 -15.80 -11.24 17.75
C PHE A 70 -16.56 -9.95 17.34
N LYS A 71 -17.89 -9.99 17.27
CA LYS A 71 -18.71 -8.80 16.98
C LYS A 71 -18.52 -7.70 18.01
N SER A 72 -18.51 -8.03 19.31
CA SER A 72 -18.37 -7.02 20.37
C SER A 72 -17.03 -6.29 20.32
N VAL A 73 -15.94 -6.97 19.97
CA VAL A 73 -14.63 -6.31 19.76
C VAL A 73 -14.71 -5.23 18.68
N PHE A 74 -15.40 -5.49 17.57
CA PHE A 74 -15.51 -4.51 16.47
C PHE A 74 -16.54 -3.41 16.74
N ASN A 75 -17.57 -3.67 17.53
CA ASN A 75 -18.63 -2.71 17.81
C ASN A 75 -18.35 -1.83 19.02
N GLU A 76 -17.83 -2.41 20.10
CA GLU A 76 -17.61 -1.74 21.38
C GLU A 76 -16.12 -1.48 21.59
N GLY A 77 -15.29 -2.50 21.39
CA GLY A 77 -13.84 -2.44 21.60
C GLY A 77 -13.32 -3.57 22.47
N ALA A 78 -12.01 -3.56 22.73
CA ALA A 78 -11.35 -4.53 23.60
C ALA A 78 -10.10 -3.93 24.24
N GLY A 79 -9.82 -4.26 25.51
CA GLY A 79 -8.57 -3.86 26.18
C GLY A 79 -8.33 -2.35 26.25
N GLY A 80 -9.40 -1.54 26.33
CA GLY A 80 -9.32 -0.08 26.32
C GLY A 80 -9.21 0.55 24.92
N VAL A 81 -9.12 -0.27 23.86
CA VAL A 81 -9.14 0.19 22.47
C VAL A 81 -10.58 0.20 21.96
N PRO A 82 -11.10 1.34 21.48
CA PRO A 82 -12.48 1.42 20.99
C PRO A 82 -12.65 0.66 19.65
N GLY A 83 -13.84 0.09 19.43
CA GLY A 83 -14.11 -0.76 18.27
C GLY A 83 -13.85 -0.09 16.91
N TRP A 84 -14.06 1.22 16.78
CA TRP A 84 -13.76 1.95 15.55
C TRP A 84 -12.26 1.98 15.21
N LEU A 85 -11.36 2.00 16.20
CA LEU A 85 -9.91 1.88 15.96
C LEU A 85 -9.57 0.48 15.45
N ILE A 86 -10.23 -0.56 15.98
CA ILE A 86 -10.07 -1.94 15.52
C ILE A 86 -10.57 -2.07 14.07
N LYS A 87 -11.70 -1.43 13.73
CA LYS A 87 -12.18 -1.32 12.35
C LYS A 87 -11.17 -0.61 11.44
N LEU A 88 -10.45 0.41 11.91
CA LEU A 88 -9.39 1.04 11.12
C LEU A 88 -8.18 0.12 10.89
N VAL A 89 -7.79 -0.69 11.89
CA VAL A 89 -6.74 -1.72 11.70
C VAL A 89 -7.19 -2.76 10.68
N ALA A 90 -8.44 -3.21 10.76
CA ALA A 90 -9.02 -4.11 9.77
C ALA A 90 -9.13 -3.46 8.37
N LEU A 91 -9.45 -2.17 8.28
CA LEU A 91 -9.47 -1.41 7.03
C LEU A 91 -8.07 -1.29 6.42
N LEU A 92 -7.04 -1.03 7.24
CA LEU A 92 -5.64 -1.02 6.81
C LEU A 92 -5.22 -2.39 6.26
N LEU A 93 -5.59 -3.46 6.95
CA LEU A 93 -5.33 -4.83 6.51
C LEU A 93 -6.05 -5.15 5.20
N LEU A 94 -7.32 -4.72 5.06
CA LEU A 94 -8.10 -4.86 3.84
C LEU A 94 -7.46 -4.12 2.66
N TRP A 95 -7.02 -2.87 2.87
CA TRP A 95 -6.25 -2.13 1.87
C TRP A 95 -4.97 -2.86 1.50
N ALA A 96 -4.23 -3.36 2.49
CA ALA A 96 -2.97 -4.07 2.26
C ALA A 96 -3.21 -5.29 1.37
N PHE A 97 -4.22 -6.10 1.66
CA PHE A 97 -4.60 -7.25 0.82
C PHE A 97 -5.00 -6.83 -0.60
N LEU A 98 -5.94 -5.89 -0.76
CA LEU A 98 -6.44 -5.47 -2.08
C LEU A 98 -5.32 -4.88 -2.95
N HIS A 99 -4.52 -3.97 -2.39
CA HIS A 99 -3.40 -3.37 -3.09
C HIS A 99 -2.34 -4.43 -3.43
N HIS A 100 -1.99 -5.31 -2.48
CA HIS A 100 -1.00 -6.36 -2.72
C HIS A 100 -1.44 -7.31 -3.82
N PHE A 101 -2.68 -7.78 -3.77
CA PHE A 101 -3.25 -8.73 -4.72
C PHE A 101 -3.29 -8.15 -6.13
N ILE A 102 -3.87 -6.96 -6.32
CA ILE A 102 -4.00 -6.33 -7.64
C ILE A 102 -2.63 -5.94 -8.21
N ALA A 103 -1.71 -5.43 -7.37
CA ALA A 103 -0.33 -5.16 -7.80
C ALA A 103 0.42 -6.45 -8.14
N GLY A 104 0.17 -7.54 -7.41
CA GLY A 104 0.72 -8.87 -7.68
C GLY A 104 0.24 -9.42 -9.03
N LEU A 105 -1.05 -9.29 -9.34
CA LEU A 105 -1.58 -9.64 -10.67
C LEU A 105 -0.94 -8.82 -11.79
N ARG A 106 -0.71 -7.52 -11.56
CA ARG A 106 0.04 -6.66 -12.49
C ARG A 106 1.47 -7.17 -12.70
N HIS A 107 2.13 -7.64 -11.64
CA HIS A 107 3.48 -8.22 -11.73
C HIS A 107 3.48 -9.52 -12.52
N LEU A 108 2.61 -10.48 -12.17
CA LEU A 108 2.48 -11.75 -12.90
C LEU A 108 2.18 -11.51 -14.39
N TRP A 109 1.30 -10.55 -14.70
CA TRP A 109 1.00 -10.20 -16.08
C TRP A 109 2.23 -9.64 -16.82
N ALA A 110 3.02 -8.80 -16.16
CA ALA A 110 4.26 -8.26 -16.72
C ALA A 110 5.32 -9.36 -16.95
N ASP A 111 5.37 -10.34 -16.05
CA ASP A 111 6.29 -11.49 -16.13
C ASP A 111 5.94 -12.45 -17.28
N VAL A 112 4.68 -12.48 -17.75
CA VAL A 112 4.29 -13.29 -18.92
C VAL A 112 4.25 -12.49 -20.23
N HIS A 113 4.07 -11.16 -20.20
CA HIS A 113 3.92 -10.30 -21.39
C HIS A 113 5.05 -9.28 -21.57
N HIS A 114 6.30 -9.74 -21.54
CA HIS A 114 7.49 -8.89 -21.69
C HIS A 114 7.45 -7.93 -22.89
N GLY A 115 6.97 -8.40 -24.05
CA GLY A 115 6.89 -7.61 -25.28
C GLY A 115 5.86 -6.47 -25.25
N ALA A 116 4.92 -6.48 -24.30
CA ALA A 116 3.91 -5.44 -24.13
C ALA A 116 4.35 -4.33 -23.15
N LEU A 117 5.52 -4.47 -22.53
CA LEU A 117 6.02 -3.52 -21.53
C LEU A 117 6.56 -2.25 -22.21
N SER A 118 5.98 -1.12 -21.84
CA SER A 118 6.43 0.22 -22.22
C SER A 118 6.30 1.19 -21.05
N LYS A 119 6.94 2.35 -21.13
CA LYS A 119 6.79 3.41 -20.11
C LYS A 119 5.33 3.84 -19.96
N GLN A 120 4.60 3.95 -21.08
CA GLN A 120 3.19 4.30 -21.09
C GLN A 120 2.36 3.21 -20.40
N PHE A 121 2.55 1.94 -20.76
CA PHE A 121 1.87 0.82 -20.14
C PHE A 121 2.18 0.74 -18.64
N GLY A 122 3.43 0.94 -18.24
CA GLY A 122 3.85 0.94 -16.84
C GLY A 122 3.13 2.00 -16.00
N ARG A 123 2.90 3.19 -16.57
CA ARG A 123 2.11 4.26 -15.94
C ARG A 123 0.61 3.92 -15.89
N GLN A 124 0.03 3.45 -17.00
CA GLN A 124 -1.39 3.12 -17.09
C GLN A 124 -1.75 1.97 -16.14
N SER A 125 -1.02 0.86 -16.20
CA SER A 125 -1.22 -0.29 -15.30
C SER A 125 -1.10 0.09 -13.83
N ALA A 126 -0.14 0.95 -13.46
CA ALA A 126 0.01 1.44 -12.10
C ALA A 126 -1.19 2.30 -11.65
N ALA A 127 -1.69 3.18 -12.52
CA ALA A 127 -2.88 3.97 -12.24
C ALA A 127 -4.12 3.07 -12.06
N THR A 128 -4.29 2.07 -12.93
CA THR A 128 -5.38 1.09 -12.84
C THR A 128 -5.30 0.31 -11.52
N THR A 129 -4.11 -0.12 -11.09
CA THR A 129 -3.93 -0.78 -9.77
C THR A 129 -4.44 0.10 -8.62
N LEU A 130 -4.08 1.39 -8.61
CA LEU A 130 -4.50 2.31 -7.55
C LEU A 130 -6.01 2.57 -7.59
N VAL A 131 -6.57 2.84 -8.77
CA VAL A 131 -8.01 3.11 -8.91
C VAL A 131 -8.83 1.90 -8.45
N LEU A 132 -8.50 0.69 -8.91
CA LEU A 132 -9.23 -0.52 -8.54
C LEU A 132 -9.09 -0.83 -7.04
N SER A 133 -7.88 -0.78 -6.49
CA SER A 133 -7.65 -1.08 -5.06
C SER A 133 -8.37 -0.09 -4.16
N LEU A 134 -8.31 1.21 -4.46
CA LEU A 134 -8.97 2.25 -3.66
C LEU A 134 -10.50 2.22 -3.83
N ALA A 135 -11.01 1.98 -5.04
CA ALA A 135 -12.45 1.85 -5.25
C ALA A 135 -13.03 0.67 -4.44
N LEU A 136 -12.38 -0.50 -4.49
CA LEU A 136 -12.77 -1.66 -3.69
C LEU A 136 -12.64 -1.40 -2.19
N LEU A 137 -11.56 -0.72 -1.76
CA LEU A 137 -11.39 -0.33 -0.37
C LEU A 137 -12.53 0.57 0.12
N LEU A 138 -12.95 1.55 -0.68
CA LEU A 138 -14.03 2.46 -0.31
C LEU A 138 -15.37 1.72 -0.20
N ILE A 139 -15.68 0.84 -1.15
CA ILE A 139 -16.92 0.04 -1.14
C ILE A 139 -16.95 -0.88 0.09
N LEU A 140 -15.90 -1.68 0.28
CA LEU A 140 -15.84 -2.64 1.38
C LEU A 140 -15.66 -1.96 2.74
N GLY A 141 -14.94 -0.83 2.77
CA GLY A 141 -14.82 0.03 3.94
C GLY A 141 -16.16 0.61 4.36
N ALA A 142 -16.95 1.12 3.41
CA ALA A 142 -18.31 1.61 3.69
C ALA A 142 -19.17 0.52 4.36
N LYS A 143 -19.08 -0.74 3.89
CA LYS A 143 -19.73 -1.88 4.55
C LYS A 143 -19.18 -2.16 5.95
N LEU A 144 -17.87 -2.13 6.15
CA LEU A 144 -17.22 -2.34 7.46
C LEU A 144 -17.69 -1.33 8.52
N PHE A 145 -18.00 -0.10 8.10
CA PHE A 145 -18.54 0.96 8.95
C PHE A 145 -20.07 1.01 8.98
N GLY A 146 -20.77 0.07 8.35
CA GLY A 146 -22.23 -0.07 8.43
C GLY A 146 -23.01 0.96 7.63
N LEU A 147 -22.43 1.49 6.54
CA LEU A 147 -23.14 2.45 5.67
C LEU A 147 -24.23 1.81 4.81
N TYR A 148 -24.20 0.48 4.61
CA TYR A 148 -25.21 -0.31 3.89
C TYR A 148 -25.10 -1.80 4.22
#